data_AF-A0A8D8Z3H6-F1
#
_entry.id   AF-A0A8D8Z3H6-F1
#
_cell.length_a   1.000
_cell.length_b   1.000
_cell.length_c   1.000
_cell.angle_alpha   90.00
_cell.angle_beta   90.00
_cell.angle_gamma   90.00
#
_symmetry.space_group_name_H-M   'P 1'
#
loop_
_entity.id
_entity.type
_entity.pdbx_description
1 polymer ?
#
loop_
_entity_poly.entity_id
_entity_poly.type
_entity_poly.pdbx_seq_one_letter_code
_entity_poly.pdbx_strand_id
1 'polypeptide(L)'
;MSNFSNEDTIAAGWGLMNTSVDPIPYPFPTILHAVKQTVVDPAECWETHHVNYNLGHMCAGGEEGMGICGGDSGGPLLWKGSFEPNISSRNYLLGITSLSISQCGTKGVPAVYQRITLLMKWILDNMRA
;
A
#
# COMPACT_ATOMS: atom_id res chain seq x y z
N MET A 1 0.18 3.05 19.40
CA MET A 1 0.24 2.21 18.19
C MET A 1 1.31 2.79 17.29
N SER A 2 2.28 1.99 16.86
CA SER A 2 3.33 2.43 15.93
C SER A 2 2.71 2.93 14.62
N ASN A 3 3.30 3.96 14.02
CA ASN A 3 2.88 4.51 12.73
C ASN A 3 3.55 3.82 11.53
N PHE A 4 4.52 2.93 11.80
CA PHE A 4 5.30 2.17 10.82
C PHE A 4 6.11 3.04 9.86
N SER A 5 6.30 4.33 10.12
CA SER A 5 7.11 5.21 9.27
C SER A 5 8.51 4.63 9.05
N ASN A 6 8.99 4.66 7.81
CA ASN A 6 10.28 4.10 7.38
C ASN A 6 10.38 2.57 7.40
N GLU A 7 9.29 1.85 7.66
CA GLU A 7 9.27 0.40 7.52
C GLU A 7 9.14 -0.02 6.05
N ASP A 8 9.87 -1.07 5.69
CA ASP A 8 9.78 -1.70 4.38
C ASP A 8 8.52 -2.57 4.27
N THR A 9 7.83 -2.44 3.15
CA THR A 9 6.61 -3.17 2.83
C THR A 9 6.64 -3.71 1.41
N ILE A 10 5.75 -4.66 1.12
CA ILE A 10 5.57 -5.24 -0.21
C ILE A 10 4.11 -5.10 -0.60
N ALA A 11 3.85 -4.42 -1.71
CA ALA A 11 2.58 -4.50 -2.41
C ALA A 11 2.67 -5.56 -3.51
N ALA A 12 1.59 -6.31 -3.74
CA ALA A 12 1.55 -7.33 -4.78
C ALA A 12 0.22 -7.34 -5.51
N GLY A 13 0.25 -7.60 -6.80
CA GLY A 13 -0.95 -7.63 -7.64
C GLY A 13 -0.66 -7.90 -9.11
N TRP A 14 -1.72 -7.76 -9.90
CA TRP A 14 -1.70 -7.93 -11.36
C TRP A 14 -2.11 -6.63 -12.06
N GLY A 15 -1.86 -5.49 -11.44
CA GLY A 15 -2.11 -4.19 -12.04
C GLY A 15 -1.25 -3.95 -13.27
N LEU A 16 -1.59 -2.86 -13.96
CA LEU A 16 -0.87 -2.39 -15.14
C LEU A 16 0.62 -2.17 -14.83
N MET A 17 1.48 -2.54 -15.77
CA MET A 17 2.94 -2.42 -15.62
C MET A 17 3.52 -1.13 -16.23
N ASN A 18 2.73 -0.34 -16.98
CA ASN A 18 3.18 0.90 -17.59
C ASN A 18 2.06 1.96 -17.66
N THR A 19 2.46 3.22 -17.79
CA THR A 19 1.57 4.40 -17.84
C THR A 19 1.49 5.01 -19.25
N SER A 20 2.20 4.45 -20.22
CA SER A 20 2.30 4.98 -21.58
C SER A 20 0.97 4.86 -22.31
N VAL A 21 0.44 5.98 -22.78
CA VAL A 21 -0.81 6.04 -23.56
C VAL A 21 -0.48 5.78 -25.03
N ASP A 22 -0.22 4.52 -25.41
CA ASP A 22 -0.20 4.10 -26.82
C ASP A 22 -1.27 3.02 -27.06
N PRO A 23 -1.94 2.99 -28.22
CA PRO A 23 -3.23 2.33 -28.35
C PRO A 23 -3.13 0.80 -28.55
N ILE A 24 -4.04 0.08 -27.87
CA ILE A 24 -4.48 -1.34 -28.01
C ILE A 24 -3.68 -2.40 -27.19
N PRO A 25 -4.36 -3.44 -26.69
CA PRO A 25 -5.15 -3.51 -25.47
C PRO A 25 -4.30 -4.07 -24.31
N TYR A 26 -4.03 -3.30 -23.26
CA TYR A 26 -3.19 -3.75 -22.14
C TYR A 26 -3.67 -5.08 -21.54
N PRO A 27 -2.97 -6.21 -21.76
CA PRO A 27 -3.27 -7.39 -20.95
C PRO A 27 -2.67 -7.11 -19.58
N PHE A 28 -3.52 -7.15 -18.54
CA PHE A 28 -3.03 -7.33 -17.18
C PHE A 28 -2.04 -8.52 -17.17
N PRO A 29 -0.92 -8.42 -16.45
CA PRO A 29 0.03 -9.52 -16.37
C PRO A 29 -0.69 -10.79 -15.91
N THR A 30 -0.26 -11.95 -16.40
CA THR A 30 -0.77 -13.26 -15.95
C THR A 30 0.02 -13.81 -14.77
N ILE A 31 1.18 -13.22 -14.49
CA ILE A 31 2.07 -13.55 -13.38
C ILE A 31 1.90 -12.49 -12.31
N LEU A 32 1.87 -12.89 -11.04
CA LEU A 32 1.79 -11.96 -9.92
C LEU A 32 3.08 -11.14 -9.85
N HIS A 33 2.94 -9.81 -9.78
CA HIS A 33 4.05 -8.91 -9.53
C HIS A 33 4.03 -8.40 -8.09
N ALA A 34 5.20 -8.00 -7.62
CA ALA A 34 5.38 -7.41 -6.30
C ALA A 34 6.38 -6.26 -6.37
N VAL A 35 6.14 -5.23 -5.57
CA VAL A 35 6.99 -4.05 -5.47
C VAL A 35 7.26 -3.75 -4.00
N LYS A 36 8.54 -3.47 -3.70
CA LYS A 36 8.95 -3.01 -2.39
C LYS A 36 8.59 -1.52 -2.26
N GLN A 37 8.05 -1.13 -1.12
CA GLN A 37 7.70 0.26 -0.82
C GLN A 37 8.05 0.58 0.63
N THR A 38 8.45 1.83 0.88
CA THR A 38 8.69 2.33 2.23
C THR A 38 7.45 3.07 2.73
N VAL A 39 7.03 2.82 3.97
CA VAL A 39 5.93 3.58 4.59
C VAL A 39 6.37 5.03 4.81
N VAL A 40 5.55 5.95 4.33
CA VAL A 40 5.80 7.40 4.39
C VAL A 40 5.25 7.98 5.69
N ASP A 41 5.91 9.02 6.19
CA ASP A 41 5.46 9.72 7.39
C ASP A 41 4.04 10.31 7.22
N PRO A 42 3.18 10.26 8.26
CA PRO A 42 1.84 10.82 8.19
C PRO A 42 1.77 12.28 7.73
N ALA A 43 2.75 13.11 8.11
CA ALA A 43 2.77 14.51 7.70
C ALA A 43 3.03 14.65 6.20
N GLU A 44 4.02 13.91 5.67
CA GLU A 44 4.34 13.91 4.23
C GLU A 44 3.19 13.33 3.38
N CYS A 45 2.53 12.28 3.88
CA CYS A 45 1.33 11.69 3.27
C CYS A 45 0.18 12.72 3.17
N TRP A 46 -0.01 13.51 4.24
CA TRP A 46 -0.99 14.60 4.26
C TRP A 46 -0.65 15.73 3.29
N GLU A 47 0.62 16.14 3.21
CA GLU A 47 1.04 17.20 2.30
C GLU A 47 0.84 16.82 0.82
N THR A 48 0.99 15.53 0.50
CA THR A 48 0.87 15.07 -0.90
C THR A 48 -0.57 14.81 -1.34
N HIS A 49 -1.40 14.19 -0.47
CA HIS A 49 -2.74 13.72 -0.85
C HIS A 49 -3.88 14.37 -0.06
N HIS A 50 -3.59 15.14 0.97
CA HIS A 50 -4.56 15.66 1.94
C HIS A 50 -5.45 14.55 2.55
N VAL A 51 -4.89 13.34 2.67
CA VAL A 51 -5.55 12.19 3.31
C VAL A 51 -5.19 12.12 4.77
N ASN A 52 -6.19 11.96 5.62
CA ASN A 52 -5.98 11.99 7.06
C ASN A 52 -5.55 10.61 7.58
N TYR A 53 -4.32 10.53 8.07
CA TYR A 53 -3.77 9.32 8.67
C TYR A 53 -4.60 8.79 9.86
N ASN A 54 -5.15 9.70 10.68
CA ASN A 54 -5.99 9.36 11.82
C ASN A 54 -7.38 8.85 11.42
N LEU A 55 -7.81 9.09 10.17
CA LEU A 55 -9.05 8.54 9.62
C LEU A 55 -8.86 7.16 8.98
N GLY A 56 -7.70 6.53 9.14
CA GLY A 56 -7.46 5.19 8.62
C GLY A 56 -6.67 5.14 7.31
N HIS A 57 -6.06 6.24 6.88
CA HIS A 57 -5.18 6.21 5.71
C HIS A 57 -3.71 6.03 6.10
N MET A 58 -2.92 5.49 5.19
CA MET A 58 -1.46 5.49 5.26
C MET A 58 -0.89 5.56 3.85
N CYS A 59 0.35 6.05 3.72
CA CYS A 59 1.03 6.14 2.45
C CYS A 59 2.26 5.23 2.42
N ALA A 60 2.58 4.68 1.25
CA ALA A 60 3.85 3.99 1.01
C ALA A 60 4.33 4.17 -0.42
N GLY A 61 5.66 4.19 -0.61
CA GLY A 61 6.30 4.35 -1.93
C GLY A 61 6.66 5.81 -2.23
N GLY A 62 6.53 6.21 -3.50
CA GLY A 62 7.03 7.50 -4.01
C GLY A 62 8.39 7.39 -4.70
N GLU A 63 8.91 6.18 -4.82
CA GLU A 63 10.09 5.87 -5.62
C GLU A 63 9.74 5.85 -7.12
N GLU A 64 10.65 6.37 -7.94
CA GLU A 64 10.44 6.46 -9.38
C GLU A 64 10.33 5.07 -10.03
N GLY A 65 9.25 4.85 -10.78
CA GLY A 65 8.96 3.57 -11.44
C GLY A 65 8.49 2.46 -10.49
N MET A 66 8.30 2.73 -9.20
CA MET A 66 7.88 1.75 -8.21
C MET A 66 6.56 2.13 -7.54
N GLY A 67 5.51 1.38 -7.81
CA GLY A 67 4.23 1.57 -7.13
C GLY A 67 3.14 0.64 -7.62
N ILE A 68 2.00 0.75 -6.98
CA ILE A 68 0.75 0.14 -7.43
C ILE A 68 0.20 0.88 -8.65
N CYS A 69 -0.53 0.19 -9.51
CA CYS A 69 -1.18 0.78 -10.67
C CYS A 69 -2.66 0.38 -10.76
N GLY A 70 -3.34 0.85 -11.81
CA GLY A 70 -4.71 0.44 -12.09
C GLY A 70 -4.81 -1.09 -12.16
N GLY A 71 -5.78 -1.68 -11.46
CA GLY A 71 -5.92 -3.14 -11.32
C GLY A 71 -5.40 -3.72 -10.00
N ASP A 72 -4.59 -2.98 -9.23
CA ASP A 72 -4.11 -3.42 -7.91
C ASP A 72 -5.07 -3.07 -6.75
N SER A 73 -6.17 -2.36 -7.03
CA SER A 73 -7.18 -1.95 -6.03
C SER A 73 -7.67 -3.13 -5.19
N GLY A 74 -7.67 -2.96 -3.87
CA GLY A 74 -8.01 -4.02 -2.90
C GLY A 74 -6.88 -4.99 -2.59
N GLY A 75 -5.73 -4.89 -3.27
CA GLY A 75 -4.55 -5.71 -3.04
C GLY A 75 -3.87 -5.45 -1.68
N PRO A 76 -3.00 -6.37 -1.23
CA PRO A 76 -2.35 -6.28 0.07
C PRO A 76 -1.12 -5.38 0.07
N LEU A 77 -0.93 -4.63 1.16
CA LEU A 77 0.36 -4.07 1.56
C LEU A 77 0.88 -4.86 2.77
N LEU A 78 1.95 -5.63 2.57
CA LEU A 78 2.49 -6.56 3.54
C LEU A 78 3.71 -5.97 4.23
N TRP A 79 3.75 -6.04 5.56
CA TRP A 79 4.91 -5.72 6.38
C TRP A 79 5.49 -7.00 7.00
N LYS A 80 6.81 -7.19 6.92
CA LYS A 80 7.49 -8.34 7.54
C LYS A 80 8.19 -7.87 8.81
N GLY A 81 7.62 -8.19 9.97
CA GLY A 81 8.20 -7.80 11.24
C GLY A 81 7.63 -8.61 12.40
N SER A 82 7.83 -8.12 13.63
CA SER A 82 7.25 -8.71 14.82
C SER A 82 6.70 -7.62 15.72
N PHE A 83 5.53 -7.86 16.29
CA PHE A 83 4.96 -7.00 17.34
C PHE A 83 5.49 -7.36 18.73
N GLU A 84 6.15 -8.51 18.87
CA GLU A 84 6.66 -9.02 20.13
C GLU A 84 8.16 -9.33 20.01
N PRO A 85 9.01 -8.85 20.94
CA PRO A 85 10.46 -8.93 20.81
C PRO A 85 11.02 -10.37 20.76
N ASN A 86 10.24 -11.37 21.20
CA ASN A 86 10.65 -12.77 21.27
C ASN A 86 9.94 -13.67 20.25
N ILE A 87 9.22 -13.09 19.29
CA ILE A 87 8.53 -13.85 18.23
C ILE A 87 9.23 -13.60 16.90
N SER A 88 9.47 -14.66 16.14
CA SER A 88 10.04 -14.57 14.79
C SER A 88 9.17 -13.72 13.88
N SER A 89 9.80 -12.93 13.01
CA SER A 89 9.07 -12.06 12.09
C SER A 89 8.11 -12.82 11.18
N ARG A 90 6.94 -12.24 10.94
CA ARG A 90 5.88 -12.76 10.05
C ARG A 90 5.42 -11.67 9.11
N ASN A 91 4.74 -12.06 8.03
CA ASN A 91 4.06 -11.12 7.16
C ASN A 91 2.72 -10.73 7.81
N TYR A 92 2.49 -9.42 7.96
CA TYR A 92 1.24 -8.83 8.42
C TYR A 92 0.64 -7.99 7.31
N LEU A 93 -0.68 -8.06 7.15
CA LEU A 93 -1.42 -7.14 6.29
C LEU A 93 -1.51 -5.79 6.98
N LEU A 94 -0.70 -4.83 6.53
CA LEU A 94 -0.62 -3.51 7.13
C LEU A 94 -1.62 -2.53 6.50
N GLY A 95 -1.84 -2.68 5.19
CA GLY A 95 -2.79 -1.86 4.45
C GLY A 95 -3.47 -2.61 3.31
N ILE A 96 -4.56 -2.01 2.80
CA ILE A 96 -5.26 -2.43 1.57
C ILE A 96 -5.12 -1.31 0.54
N THR A 97 -4.72 -1.67 -0.68
CA THR A 97 -4.56 -0.74 -1.80
C THR A 97 -5.85 0.03 -2.06
N SER A 98 -5.81 1.36 -1.99
CA SER A 98 -6.97 2.23 -2.21
C SER A 98 -6.83 3.03 -3.50
N LEU A 99 -5.96 4.05 -3.51
CA LEU A 99 -5.87 4.99 -4.64
C LEU A 99 -4.44 5.48 -4.88
N SER A 100 -4.20 5.89 -6.11
CA SER A 100 -3.06 6.70 -6.55
C SER A 100 -3.62 7.85 -7.40
N ILE A 101 -3.22 9.09 -7.13
CA ILE A 101 -3.75 10.29 -7.80
C ILE A 101 -2.98 10.67 -9.08
N SER A 102 -1.86 10.00 -9.35
CA SER A 102 -1.00 10.24 -10.50
C SER A 102 -0.77 8.96 -11.30
N GLN A 103 0.00 9.07 -12.39
CA GLN A 103 0.63 7.93 -13.03
C GLN A 103 1.34 7.05 -11.97
N CYS A 104 1.19 5.73 -12.06
CA CYS A 104 1.81 4.83 -11.10
C CYS A 104 3.34 4.94 -11.13
N GLY A 105 3.98 4.80 -9.96
CA GLY A 105 5.43 4.98 -9.83
C GLY A 105 5.92 6.40 -10.08
N THR A 106 5.05 7.43 -9.97
CA THR A 106 5.51 8.82 -10.05
C THR A 106 6.39 9.15 -8.85
N LYS A 107 7.60 9.65 -9.13
CA LYS A 107 8.55 10.07 -8.10
C LYS A 107 7.95 11.13 -7.18
N GLY A 108 8.10 10.95 -5.87
CA GLY A 108 7.58 11.85 -4.84
C GLY A 108 6.08 11.73 -4.59
N VAL A 109 5.36 10.82 -5.28
CA VAL A 109 3.93 10.59 -5.07
C VAL A 109 3.72 9.17 -4.53
N PRO A 110 3.64 8.99 -3.20
CA PRO A 110 3.38 7.67 -2.64
C PRO A 110 1.94 7.22 -2.93
N ALA A 111 1.69 5.92 -2.87
CA ALA A 111 0.35 5.37 -2.98
C ALA A 111 -0.38 5.43 -1.63
N VAL A 112 -1.71 5.54 -1.67
CA VAL A 112 -2.56 5.58 -0.48
C VAL A 112 -3.21 4.23 -0.23
N TYR A 113 -3.12 3.79 1.02
CA TYR A 113 -3.66 2.53 1.52
C TYR A 113 -4.64 2.78 2.66
N GLN A 114 -5.64 1.91 2.78
CA GLN A 114 -6.46 1.80 3.98
C GLN A 114 -5.68 1.05 5.06
N ARG A 115 -5.39 1.71 6.18
CA ARG A 115 -4.62 1.19 7.32
C ARG A 115 -5.44 0.18 8.13
N ILE A 116 -5.00 -1.08 8.09
CA ILE A 116 -5.70 -2.19 8.75
C ILE A 116 -5.65 -2.10 10.27
N THR A 117 -4.57 -1.58 10.84
CA THR A 117 -4.40 -1.51 12.30
C THR A 117 -5.49 -0.68 13.01
N LEU A 118 -6.14 0.27 12.32
CA LEU A 118 -7.29 1.01 12.85
C LEU A 118 -8.64 0.29 12.63
N LEU A 119 -8.71 -0.65 11.70
CA LEU A 119 -9.93 -1.42 11.38
C LEU A 119 -10.02 -2.74 12.15
N MET A 120 -8.97 -3.15 12.86
CA MET A 120 -8.92 -4.47 13.52
C MET A 120 -10.11 -4.74 14.45
N LYS A 121 -10.60 -3.73 15.19
CA LYS A 121 -11.79 -3.91 16.03
C LYS A 121 -13.01 -4.28 15.19
N TRP A 122 -13.30 -3.49 14.14
CA TRP A 122 -14.42 -3.75 13.24
C TRP A 122 -14.28 -5.12 12.55
N ILE A 123 -13.08 -5.48 12.09
CA ILE A 123 -12.80 -6.78 11.48
C ILE A 123 -13.18 -7.90 12.46
N LEU A 124 -12.66 -7.86 13.69
CA LEU A 124 -12.91 -8.90 14.69
C LEU A 124 -14.37 -8.99 15.12
N ASP A 125 -15.08 -7.85 15.17
CA ASP A 125 -16.51 -7.82 15.48
C ASP A 125 -17.35 -8.47 14.36
N ASN A 126 -16.91 -8.39 13.10
CA ASN A 126 -17.62 -8.93 11.93
C ASN A 126 -17.16 -10.33 11.50
N MET A 127 -16.06 -10.85 12.06
CA MET A 127 -15.60 -12.22 11.80
C MET A 127 -16.31 -13.28 12.66
N ARG A 128 -17.04 -12.89 13.70
CA ARG A 128 -17.71 -13.80 14.65
C ARG A 128 -19.14 -14.20 14.22
N ALA A 129 -19.48 -13.97 12.95
CA ALA A 129 -20.79 -14.28 12.36
C ALA A 129 -20.95 -15.78 12.04
#